data_AF-A0A3N7CDI3-F1
#
_entry.id   AF-A0A3N7CDI3-F1
#
_cell.length_a   1.000
_cell.length_b   1.000
_cell.length_c   1.000
_cell.angle_alpha   90.00
_cell.angle_beta   90.00
_cell.angle_gamma   90.00
#
_symmetry.space_group_name_H-M   'P 1'
#
loop_
_entity.id
_entity.type
_entity.pdbx_description
1 polymer ?
#
loop_
_entity_poly.entity_id
_entity_poly.type
_entity_poly.pdbx_seq_one_letter_code
_entity_poly.pdbx_strand_id
1 'polypeptide(L)'
;MNMKTHNTQRGATLIEVLVAIVILAVALFGMAGLTSSAVKYNQFSRMRATGLSLVADYTERARANVSGFANYAYTDAYNASSRSAATSDPTEAPATCQVDTSNPTAPINTCGAAIANYDKSQWLTNVANRLPGGTAYVTADLTPAPPGVNGLPATRVLNIWLIWTAIEEAGGFFQQQQPCPTGANIAAGTSVNCMYFRITL
;
A
#
# COMPACT_ATOMS: atom_id res chain seq x y z
N MET A 1 -46.65 71.36 -6.40
CA MET A 1 -46.49 71.14 -4.95
C MET A 1 -45.84 69.78 -4.74
N ASN A 2 -44.92 69.71 -3.80
CA ASN A 2 -44.19 68.54 -3.29
C ASN A 2 -42.94 68.09 -4.07
N MET A 3 -41.83 68.60 -3.55
CA MET A 3 -40.46 68.20 -3.80
C MET A 3 -39.99 67.29 -2.65
N LYS A 4 -39.24 66.25 -3.03
CA LYS A 4 -38.23 65.48 -2.28
C LYS A 4 -38.68 64.45 -1.23
N THR A 5 -38.22 63.23 -1.48
CA THR A 5 -37.49 62.44 -0.47
C THR A 5 -36.14 62.05 -1.05
N HIS A 6 -35.07 62.77 -0.67
CA HIS A 6 -33.71 62.26 -0.83
C HIS A 6 -33.53 61.20 0.24
N ASN A 7 -33.42 59.95 -0.18
CA ASN A 7 -33.09 58.84 0.70
C ASN A 7 -31.70 59.13 1.28
N THR A 8 -31.61 59.41 2.58
CA THR A 8 -30.33 59.61 3.25
C THR A 8 -29.61 58.28 3.27
N GLN A 9 -28.61 58.14 2.40
CA GLN A 9 -27.61 57.08 2.50
C GLN A 9 -26.91 57.26 3.85
N ARG A 10 -27.40 56.59 4.89
CA ARG A 10 -26.68 56.45 6.14
C ARG A 10 -25.44 55.66 5.79
N GLY A 11 -24.32 56.36 5.69
CA GLY A 11 -23.03 55.77 5.32
C GLY A 11 -22.82 54.52 6.16
N ALA A 12 -22.94 53.36 5.51
CA ALA A 12 -22.50 52.09 6.06
C ALA A 12 -21.04 52.31 6.44
N THR A 13 -20.82 52.35 7.75
CA THR A 13 -19.59 52.88 8.34
C THR A 13 -18.40 52.04 7.86
N LEU A 14 -17.22 52.66 7.70
CA LEU A 14 -15.95 51.95 7.44
C LEU A 14 -15.76 50.70 8.33
N ILE A 15 -16.36 50.71 9.54
CA ILE A 15 -16.38 49.61 10.50
C ILE A 15 -17.17 48.39 9.98
N GLU A 16 -18.30 48.58 9.29
CA GLU A 16 -19.12 47.47 8.76
C GLU A 16 -18.36 46.70 7.66
N VAL A 17 -17.66 47.42 6.78
CA VAL A 17 -16.79 46.82 5.76
C VAL A 17 -15.60 46.12 6.41
N LEU A 18 -15.00 46.71 7.44
CA LEU A 18 -13.88 46.10 8.16
C LEU A 18 -14.29 44.80 8.86
N VAL A 19 -15.46 44.78 9.52
CA VAL A 19 -16.00 43.58 10.14
C VAL A 19 -16.33 42.51 9.10
N ALA A 20 -16.91 42.88 7.95
CA ALA A 20 -17.19 41.94 6.86
C ALA A 20 -15.90 41.30 6.31
N ILE A 21 -14.83 42.09 6.11
CA ILE A 21 -13.52 41.58 5.67
C ILE A 21 -12.91 40.65 6.72
N VAL A 22 -13.01 40.97 8.02
CA VAL A 22 -12.51 40.11 9.10
C VAL A 22 -13.24 38.77 9.14
N ILE A 23 -14.58 38.77 9.07
CA ILE A 23 -15.37 37.54 9.03
C ILE A 23 -15.01 36.69 7.81
N LEU A 24 -14.89 37.33 6.64
CA LEU A 24 -14.50 36.65 5.40
C LEU A 24 -13.09 36.06 5.49
N ALA A 25 -12.14 36.80 6.07
CA ALA A 25 -10.78 36.31 6.28
C ALA A 25 -10.79 35.05 7.18
N VAL A 26 -11.48 35.10 8.32
CA VAL A 26 -11.60 33.95 9.24
C VAL A 26 -12.25 32.75 8.55
N ALA A 27 -13.30 32.96 7.76
CA ALA A 27 -13.97 31.89 7.02
C ALA A 27 -13.04 31.23 5.99
N LEU A 28 -12.25 32.01 5.24
CA LEU A 28 -11.29 31.49 4.27
C LEU A 28 -10.14 30.74 4.94
N PHE A 29 -9.60 31.23 6.06
CA PHE A 29 -8.57 30.51 6.81
C PHE A 29 -9.10 29.19 7.39
N GLY A 30 -10.34 29.17 7.88
CA GLY A 30 -11.02 27.95 8.31
C GLY A 30 -11.14 26.92 7.19
N MET A 31 -11.60 27.35 6.00
CA MET A 31 -11.69 26.47 4.82
C MET A 31 -10.32 25.96 4.37
N ALA A 32 -9.28 26.79 4.37
CA ALA A 32 -7.92 26.38 4.00
C ALA A 32 -7.35 25.29 4.92
N GLY A 33 -7.65 25.35 6.22
CA GLY A 33 -7.29 24.28 7.16
C GLY A 33 -7.97 22.96 6.82
N LEU A 34 -9.28 23.00 6.54
CA LEU A 34 -10.06 21.81 6.18
C LEU A 34 -9.60 21.18 4.86
N THR A 35 -9.31 21.98 3.84
CA THR A 35 -8.83 21.47 2.55
C THR A 35 -7.46 20.80 2.68
N SER A 36 -6.56 21.35 3.50
CA SER A 36 -5.26 20.75 3.80
C SER A 36 -5.42 19.36 4.45
N SER A 37 -6.25 19.24 5.48
CA SER A 37 -6.54 17.94 6.10
C SER A 37 -7.18 16.97 5.12
N ALA A 38 -8.12 17.42 4.29
CA ALA A 38 -8.77 16.58 3.29
C ALA A 38 -7.78 16.01 2.26
N VAL A 39 -6.79 16.79 1.82
CA VAL A 39 -5.74 16.29 0.91
C VAL A 39 -4.94 15.17 1.55
N LYS A 40 -4.55 15.30 2.82
CA LYS A 40 -3.81 14.26 3.56
C LYS A 40 -4.60 12.95 3.67
N TYR A 41 -5.89 13.04 4.05
CA TYR A 41 -6.76 11.86 4.10
C TYR A 41 -6.93 11.19 2.73
N ASN A 42 -7.05 11.98 1.66
CA ASN A 42 -7.12 11.46 0.30
C ASN A 42 -5.82 10.75 -0.10
N GLN A 43 -4.65 11.27 0.26
CA GLN A 43 -3.37 10.60 0.00
C GLN A 43 -3.27 9.26 0.74
N PHE A 44 -3.63 9.22 2.03
CA PHE A 44 -3.64 7.98 2.79
C PHE A 44 -4.60 6.93 2.21
N SER A 45 -5.82 7.35 1.85
CA SER A 45 -6.81 6.48 1.21
C SER A 45 -6.29 5.91 -0.11
N ARG A 46 -5.63 6.73 -0.94
CA ARG A 46 -4.98 6.30 -2.18
C ARG A 46 -3.88 5.28 -1.91
N MET A 47 -3.00 5.50 -0.93
CA MET A 47 -1.92 4.55 -0.59
C MET A 47 -2.49 3.20 -0.13
N ARG A 48 -3.55 3.21 0.70
CA ARG A 48 -4.23 1.99 1.14
C ARG A 48 -4.87 1.24 -0.03
N ALA A 49 -5.54 1.93 -0.94
CA ALA A 49 -6.13 1.34 -2.13
C ALA A 49 -5.05 0.72 -3.05
N THR A 50 -3.93 1.41 -3.26
CA THR A 50 -2.78 0.90 -4.02
C THR A 50 -2.22 -0.37 -3.38
N GLY A 51 -2.02 -0.39 -2.06
CA GLY A 51 -1.51 -1.57 -1.37
C GLY A 51 -2.47 -2.75 -1.40
N LEU A 52 -3.78 -2.53 -1.29
CA LEU A 52 -4.79 -3.57 -1.50
C LEU A 52 -4.71 -4.18 -2.91
N SER A 53 -4.56 -3.34 -3.94
CA SER A 53 -4.39 -3.81 -5.32
C SER A 53 -3.11 -4.62 -5.50
N LEU A 54 -1.99 -4.20 -4.89
CA LEU A 54 -0.72 -4.92 -4.93
C LEU A 54 -0.81 -6.27 -4.23
N VAL A 55 -1.45 -6.35 -3.06
CA VAL A 55 -1.63 -7.59 -2.32
C VAL A 55 -2.57 -8.55 -3.04
N ALA A 56 -3.64 -8.04 -3.66
CA ALA A 56 -4.54 -8.84 -4.47
C ALA A 56 -3.80 -9.48 -5.65
N ASP A 57 -3.01 -8.71 -6.41
CA ASP A 57 -2.19 -9.24 -7.53
C ASP A 57 -1.25 -10.36 -7.05
N TYR A 58 -0.53 -10.14 -5.95
CA TYR A 58 0.39 -11.15 -5.41
C TYR A 58 -0.33 -12.43 -4.96
N THR A 59 -1.47 -12.25 -4.33
CA THR A 59 -2.27 -13.36 -3.83
C THR A 59 -2.84 -14.19 -4.96
N GLU A 60 -3.38 -13.57 -6.01
CA GLU A 60 -3.94 -14.31 -7.15
C GLU A 60 -2.87 -15.11 -7.89
N ARG A 61 -1.64 -14.58 -7.99
CA ARG A 61 -0.48 -15.35 -8.49
C ARG A 61 -0.18 -16.57 -7.63
N ALA A 62 -0.15 -16.40 -6.31
CA ALA A 62 0.06 -17.49 -5.38
C ALA A 62 -1.08 -18.54 -5.40
N ARG A 63 -2.34 -18.13 -5.63
CA ARG A 63 -3.47 -19.05 -5.86
C ARG A 63 -3.30 -19.86 -7.13
N ALA A 64 -2.86 -19.23 -8.21
CA ALA A 64 -2.65 -19.90 -9.49
C ALA A 64 -1.50 -20.92 -9.44
N ASN A 65 -0.50 -20.69 -8.59
CA ASN A 65 0.70 -21.53 -8.47
C ASN A 65 0.87 -22.12 -7.07
N VAL A 66 -0.04 -23.02 -6.69
CA VAL A 66 0.01 -23.70 -5.39
C VAL A 66 1.22 -24.63 -5.22
N SER A 67 1.78 -25.15 -6.32
CA SER A 67 2.98 -26.01 -6.30
C SER A 67 4.23 -25.22 -5.91
N GLY A 68 4.29 -23.93 -6.27
CA GLY A 68 5.37 -23.01 -5.92
C GLY A 68 5.22 -22.27 -4.60
N PHE A 69 4.12 -22.47 -3.85
CA PHE A 69 3.70 -21.62 -2.74
C PHE A 69 4.81 -21.17 -1.77
N ALA A 70 5.66 -22.08 -1.30
CA ALA A 70 6.73 -21.74 -0.35
C ALA A 70 7.73 -20.70 -0.89
N ASN A 71 7.88 -20.61 -2.21
CA ASN A 71 8.79 -19.67 -2.88
C ASN A 71 8.20 -18.25 -3.01
N TYR A 72 6.92 -18.04 -2.68
CA TYR A 72 6.33 -16.71 -2.53
C TYR A 72 6.75 -16.03 -1.21
N ALA A 73 7.51 -16.69 -0.34
CA ALA A 73 8.17 -16.02 0.78
C ALA A 73 9.23 -15.03 0.27
N TYR A 74 9.32 -13.88 0.95
CA TYR A 74 10.29 -12.82 0.71
C TYR A 74 10.68 -12.19 2.04
N THR A 75 11.75 -12.69 2.65
CA THR A 75 12.14 -12.32 4.02
C THR A 75 13.43 -11.51 4.06
N ASP A 76 13.71 -10.75 3.00
CA ASP A 76 14.91 -9.92 2.92
C ASP A 76 14.81 -8.72 3.87
N ALA A 77 15.98 -8.20 4.25
CA ALA A 77 16.05 -6.95 4.98
C ALA A 77 15.50 -5.80 4.13
N TYR A 78 14.87 -4.84 4.80
CA TYR A 78 14.37 -3.63 4.19
C TYR A 78 15.51 -2.89 3.51
N ASN A 79 15.36 -2.71 2.21
CA ASN A 79 16.19 -1.86 1.39
C ASN A 79 15.27 -1.00 0.54
N ALA A 80 15.30 0.31 0.76
CA ALA A 80 14.44 1.24 0.04
C ALA A 80 14.76 1.19 -1.46
N SER A 81 13.73 0.96 -2.28
CA SER A 81 13.95 0.94 -3.72
C SER A 81 14.33 2.32 -4.24
N SER A 82 15.40 2.40 -5.02
CA SER A 82 15.79 3.62 -5.75
C SER A 82 15.06 3.78 -7.09
N ARG A 83 14.21 2.81 -7.44
CA ARG A 83 13.51 2.79 -8.73
C ARG A 83 12.49 3.92 -8.81
N SER A 84 12.65 4.76 -9.83
CA SER A 84 11.75 5.88 -10.11
C SER A 84 11.09 5.65 -11.47
N ALA A 85 9.84 5.19 -11.45
CA ALA A 85 9.01 4.87 -12.62
C ALA A 85 9.55 3.77 -13.57
N ALA A 86 8.65 3.10 -14.28
CA ALA A 86 8.98 1.99 -15.17
C ALA A 86 9.47 2.50 -16.53
N THR A 87 10.78 2.54 -16.74
CA THR A 87 11.38 2.73 -18.08
C THR A 87 11.61 1.39 -18.80
N SER A 88 11.82 0.32 -18.03
CA SER A 88 11.90 -1.07 -18.49
C SER A 88 11.49 -2.02 -17.37
N ASP A 89 11.17 -3.26 -17.72
CA ASP A 89 10.99 -4.35 -16.76
C ASP A 89 12.35 -5.07 -16.56
N PRO A 90 12.99 -4.97 -15.38
CA PRO A 90 14.28 -5.60 -15.11
C PRO A 90 14.15 -7.08 -14.77
N THR A 91 12.93 -7.62 -14.77
CA THR A 91 12.70 -8.97 -14.31
C THR A 91 13.14 -9.97 -15.37
N GLU A 92 14.03 -10.86 -14.99
CA GLU A 92 14.48 -11.94 -15.86
C GLU A 92 13.34 -12.93 -16.13
N ALA A 93 13.38 -13.56 -17.31
CA ALA A 93 12.44 -14.63 -17.63
C ALA A 93 12.57 -15.78 -16.61
N PRO A 94 11.48 -16.51 -16.32
CA PRO A 94 11.56 -17.65 -15.41
C PRO A 94 12.57 -18.68 -15.95
N ALA A 95 13.32 -19.31 -15.03
CA ALA A 95 14.19 -20.41 -15.37
C ALA A 95 13.42 -21.51 -16.12
N THR A 96 14.09 -22.22 -17.02
CA THR A 96 13.49 -23.34 -17.73
C THR A 96 12.98 -24.36 -16.72
N CYS A 97 11.75 -24.82 -16.94
CA CYS A 97 11.10 -25.78 -16.07
C CYS A 97 10.47 -26.90 -16.88
N GLN A 98 10.27 -28.05 -16.25
CA GLN A 98 9.77 -29.26 -16.87
C GLN A 98 8.49 -29.71 -16.17
N VAL A 99 7.50 -30.05 -16.99
CA VAL A 99 6.32 -30.80 -16.57
C VAL A 99 6.37 -32.13 -17.33
N ASP A 100 6.49 -33.22 -16.58
CA ASP A 100 6.46 -34.57 -17.13
C ASP A 100 5.42 -35.40 -16.39
N THR A 101 4.35 -35.75 -17.10
CA THR A 101 3.24 -36.56 -16.61
C THR A 101 3.25 -37.97 -17.17
N SER A 102 4.35 -38.40 -17.83
CA SER A 102 4.46 -39.73 -18.44
C SER A 102 4.40 -40.85 -17.40
N ASN A 103 4.88 -40.60 -16.17
CA ASN A 103 4.70 -41.50 -15.03
C ASN A 103 3.62 -40.96 -14.06
N PRO A 104 2.39 -41.53 -14.07
CA PRO A 104 1.31 -41.08 -13.18
C PRO A 104 1.57 -41.37 -11.69
N THR A 105 2.50 -42.28 -11.36
CA THR A 105 2.89 -42.58 -9.97
C THR A 105 4.00 -41.67 -9.44
N ALA A 106 4.68 -40.94 -10.33
CA ALA A 106 5.74 -39.99 -9.99
C ALA A 106 5.80 -38.85 -11.02
N PRO A 107 4.77 -37.98 -11.08
CA PRO A 107 4.78 -36.83 -11.98
C PRO A 107 5.87 -35.83 -11.57
N ILE A 108 6.56 -35.25 -12.54
CA ILE A 108 7.56 -34.20 -12.34
C ILE A 108 6.92 -32.86 -12.68
N ASN A 109 7.01 -31.90 -11.76
CA ASN A 109 6.69 -30.50 -12.01
C ASN A 109 7.70 -29.61 -11.30
N THR A 110 8.66 -29.07 -12.05
CA THR A 110 9.67 -28.14 -11.53
C THR A 110 9.28 -26.66 -11.74
N CYS A 111 8.14 -26.40 -12.38
CA CYS A 111 7.71 -25.05 -12.73
C CYS A 111 7.23 -24.23 -11.53
N GLY A 112 6.80 -24.88 -10.44
CA GLY A 112 6.26 -24.18 -9.28
C GLY A 112 7.23 -23.13 -8.73
N ALA A 113 8.47 -23.52 -8.45
CA ALA A 113 9.48 -22.60 -7.90
C ALA A 113 9.92 -21.52 -8.91
N ALA A 114 10.10 -21.89 -10.19
CA ALA A 114 10.54 -20.96 -11.24
C ALA A 114 9.50 -19.85 -11.45
N ILE A 115 8.21 -20.21 -11.54
CA ILE A 115 7.10 -19.25 -11.71
C ILE A 115 6.94 -18.38 -10.47
N ALA A 116 7.00 -18.97 -9.26
CA ALA A 116 6.85 -18.19 -8.02
C ALA A 116 7.97 -17.15 -7.83
N ASN A 117 9.21 -17.49 -8.18
CA ASN A 117 10.32 -16.53 -8.14
C ASN A 117 10.14 -15.40 -9.16
N TYR A 118 9.71 -15.74 -10.38
CA TYR A 118 9.38 -14.74 -11.40
C TYR A 118 8.26 -13.79 -10.95
N ASP A 119 7.15 -14.34 -10.47
CA ASP A 119 6.02 -13.58 -9.94
C ASP A 119 6.43 -12.65 -8.80
N LYS A 120 7.26 -13.14 -7.88
CA LYS A 120 7.82 -12.35 -6.78
C LYS A 120 8.65 -11.17 -7.29
N SER A 121 9.55 -11.39 -8.25
CA SER A 121 10.36 -10.29 -8.82
C SER A 121 9.52 -9.27 -9.60
N GLN A 122 8.53 -9.73 -10.37
CA GLN A 122 7.54 -8.88 -11.05
C GLN A 122 6.76 -8.03 -10.05
N TRP A 123 6.28 -8.67 -8.99
CA TRP A 123 5.48 -8.01 -7.98
C TRP A 123 6.29 -6.98 -7.17
N LEU A 124 7.50 -7.32 -6.73
CA LEU A 124 8.40 -6.38 -6.05
C LEU A 124 8.74 -5.17 -6.94
N THR A 125 8.92 -5.41 -8.25
CA THR A 125 9.03 -4.35 -9.25
C THR A 125 7.81 -3.42 -9.23
N ASN A 126 6.59 -3.98 -9.20
CA ASN A 126 5.36 -3.20 -9.15
C ASN A 126 5.18 -2.46 -7.81
N VAL A 127 5.58 -3.07 -6.69
CA VAL A 127 5.59 -2.43 -5.37
C VAL A 127 6.51 -1.20 -5.40
N ALA A 128 7.75 -1.36 -5.88
CA ALA A 128 8.70 -0.26 -6.02
C ALA A 128 8.21 0.86 -6.95
N ASN A 129 7.50 0.52 -8.04
CA ASN A 129 6.98 1.51 -8.99
C ASN A 129 5.78 2.31 -8.43
N ARG A 130 5.02 1.76 -7.49
CA ARG A 130 3.76 2.35 -6.99
C ARG A 130 3.87 2.95 -5.59
N LEU A 131 4.87 2.57 -4.82
CA LEU A 131 5.12 3.06 -3.46
C LEU A 131 6.50 3.73 -3.38
N PRO A 132 6.62 4.93 -2.76
CA PRO A 132 7.91 5.61 -2.60
C PRO A 132 8.91 4.78 -1.79
N GLY A 133 10.07 4.44 -2.37
CA GLY A 133 11.02 3.53 -1.73
C GLY A 133 10.44 2.15 -1.42
N GLY A 134 9.38 1.76 -2.12
CA GLY A 134 8.56 0.60 -1.82
C GLY A 134 9.33 -0.72 -1.85
N THR A 135 9.12 -1.52 -0.82
CA THR A 135 9.52 -2.92 -0.74
C THR A 135 8.46 -3.71 0.02
N ALA A 136 8.68 -5.01 0.23
CA ALA A 136 7.78 -5.85 0.98
C ALA A 136 8.56 -6.79 1.91
N TYR A 137 7.84 -7.41 2.83
CA TYR A 137 8.28 -8.56 3.59
C TYR A 137 7.13 -9.57 3.59
N VAL A 138 7.41 -10.82 3.23
CA VAL A 138 6.39 -11.85 3.07
C VAL A 138 6.83 -13.15 3.74
N THR A 139 5.99 -13.70 4.61
CA THR A 139 6.13 -15.09 5.07
C THR A 139 5.04 -15.96 4.46
N ALA A 140 5.41 -17.21 4.16
CA ALA A 140 4.52 -18.23 3.62
C ALA A 140 4.47 -19.41 4.58
N ASP A 141 3.33 -19.59 5.23
CA ASP A 141 3.13 -20.60 6.26
C ASP A 141 2.21 -21.72 5.74
N LEU A 142 2.58 -22.96 6.06
CA LEU A 142 1.75 -24.14 5.84
C LEU A 142 1.28 -24.65 7.20
N THR A 143 0.03 -24.37 7.54
CA THR A 143 -0.55 -24.85 8.80
C THR A 143 -1.20 -26.21 8.55
N PRO A 144 -0.73 -27.29 9.19
CA PRO A 144 -1.30 -28.62 9.00
C PRO A 144 -2.74 -28.68 9.49
N ALA A 145 -3.50 -29.65 8.97
CA ALA A 145 -4.85 -29.91 9.45
C ALA A 145 -4.83 -30.24 10.96
N PRO A 146 -5.89 -29.90 11.70
CA PRO A 146 -6.02 -30.27 13.10
C PRO A 146 -5.82 -31.79 13.32
N PRO A 147 -5.20 -32.20 14.43
CA PRO A 147 -5.05 -33.62 14.75
C PRO A 147 -6.39 -34.35 14.70
N GLY A 148 -6.44 -35.51 14.05
CA GLY A 148 -7.64 -36.34 13.94
C GLY A 148 -8.49 -36.12 12.68
N VAL A 149 -8.09 -35.22 11.78
CA VAL A 149 -8.76 -35.04 10.47
C VAL A 149 -7.90 -35.60 9.35
N ASN A 150 -8.34 -36.69 8.72
CA ASN A 150 -7.64 -37.30 7.59
C ASN A 150 -8.13 -36.70 6.25
N GLY A 151 -7.18 -36.40 5.36
CA GLY A 151 -7.47 -35.97 3.98
C GLY A 151 -7.66 -34.47 3.78
N LEU A 152 -7.54 -33.63 4.81
CA LEU A 152 -7.51 -32.18 4.64
C LEU A 152 -6.10 -31.71 4.23
N PRO A 153 -5.95 -30.95 3.12
CA PRO A 153 -4.68 -30.36 2.77
C PRO A 153 -4.27 -29.29 3.80
N ALA A 154 -2.95 -29.07 3.96
CA ALA A 154 -2.45 -27.99 4.79
C ALA A 154 -2.98 -26.63 4.29
N THR A 155 -3.44 -25.80 5.21
CA THR A 155 -3.88 -24.44 4.91
C THR A 155 -2.68 -23.57 4.60
N ARG A 156 -2.77 -22.79 3.52
CA ARG A 156 -1.72 -21.91 3.02
C ARG A 156 -2.00 -20.49 3.50
N VAL A 157 -1.05 -19.89 4.20
CA VAL A 157 -1.19 -18.53 4.74
C VAL A 157 -0.04 -17.65 4.25
N LEU A 158 -0.38 -16.51 3.64
CA LEU A 158 0.59 -15.45 3.34
C LEU A 158 0.40 -14.31 4.32
N ASN A 159 1.49 -13.95 4.99
CA ASN A 159 1.57 -12.73 5.78
C ASN A 159 2.41 -11.74 4.97
N ILE A 160 1.79 -10.64 4.55
CA ILE A 160 2.39 -9.65 3.65
C ILE A 160 2.47 -8.32 4.36
N TRP A 161 3.67 -7.76 4.44
CA TRP A 161 3.92 -6.39 4.87
C TRP A 161 4.39 -5.60 3.66
N LEU A 162 3.64 -4.57 3.28
CA LEU A 162 4.13 -3.55 2.36
C LEU A 162 4.83 -2.47 3.16
N ILE A 163 6.04 -2.10 2.75
CA ILE A 163 6.89 -1.14 3.44
C ILE A 163 7.30 -0.05 2.46
N TRP A 164 7.14 1.21 2.84
CA TRP A 164 7.52 2.34 2.00
C TRP A 164 8.02 3.51 2.85
N THR A 165 8.74 4.45 2.24
CA THR A 165 9.27 5.60 2.97
C THR A 165 8.15 6.49 3.47
N ALA A 166 8.27 6.94 4.72
CA ALA A 166 7.36 7.92 5.26
C ALA A 166 7.64 9.30 4.65
N ILE A 167 6.58 10.07 4.45
CA ILE A 167 6.71 11.49 4.21
C ILE A 167 6.80 12.13 5.59
N GLU A 168 7.93 12.77 5.90
CA GLU A 168 8.17 13.50 7.15
C GLU A 168 7.05 14.55 7.34
N GLU A 169 6.05 14.23 8.16
CA GLU A 169 5.05 15.21 8.59
C GLU A 169 5.37 15.65 10.01
N ALA A 170 5.48 16.97 10.22
CA ALA A 170 5.45 17.56 11.55
C ALA A 170 4.20 17.03 12.28
N GLY A 171 4.42 16.38 13.42
CA GLY A 171 3.51 15.40 13.98
C GLY A 171 2.05 15.83 14.13
N GLY A 172 1.18 14.82 14.07
CA GLY A 172 -0.23 14.92 14.41
C GLY A 172 -1.12 14.19 13.41
N PHE A 173 -2.02 13.36 13.90
CA PHE A 173 -3.15 12.71 13.21
C PHE A 173 -2.97 11.28 12.65
N PHE A 174 -1.81 10.84 12.16
CA PHE A 174 -1.68 9.50 11.55
C PHE A 174 -0.78 8.54 12.35
N GLN A 175 -1.29 8.06 13.49
CA GLN A 175 -0.64 7.03 14.32
C GLN A 175 -1.17 5.60 14.04
N GLN A 176 -1.68 5.33 12.83
CA GLN A 176 -1.98 3.95 12.39
C GLN A 176 -0.78 3.34 11.65
N GLN A 177 0.43 3.51 12.19
CA GLN A 177 1.57 2.72 11.74
C GLN A 177 1.41 1.33 12.37
N GLN A 178 0.90 0.37 11.60
CA GLN A 178 1.04 -1.02 12.01
C GLN A 178 2.54 -1.32 12.14
N PRO A 179 2.95 -2.06 13.19
CA PRO A 179 4.36 -2.31 13.40
C PRO A 179 4.93 -3.07 12.20
N CYS A 180 6.05 -2.56 11.70
CA CYS A 180 6.84 -3.26 10.71
C CYS A 180 7.35 -4.60 11.27
N PRO A 181 7.54 -5.63 10.43
CA PRO A 181 8.02 -6.90 10.90
C PRO A 181 9.48 -6.77 11.35
N THR A 182 9.81 -7.33 12.52
CA THR A 182 11.19 -7.29 13.06
C THR A 182 12.19 -7.96 12.13
N GLY A 183 11.76 -9.00 11.40
CA GLY A 183 12.57 -9.70 10.42
C GLY A 183 12.99 -8.85 9.22
N ALA A 184 12.35 -7.70 8.98
CA ALA A 184 12.76 -6.78 7.92
C ALA A 184 13.99 -5.94 8.30
N ASN A 185 14.55 -6.04 9.52
CA ASN A 185 15.83 -5.40 9.90
C ASN A 185 15.94 -3.91 9.50
N ILE A 186 14.90 -3.13 9.75
CA ILE A 186 14.82 -1.72 9.36
C ILE A 186 15.81 -0.93 10.23
N ALA A 187 16.73 -0.18 9.60
CA ALA A 187 17.75 0.57 10.31
C ALA A 187 17.14 1.63 11.23
N ALA A 188 17.71 1.77 12.43
CA ALA A 188 17.28 2.77 13.41
C ALA A 188 17.36 4.19 12.82
N GLY A 189 16.30 4.98 13.00
CA GLY A 189 16.19 6.33 12.44
C GLY A 189 15.60 6.41 11.02
N THR A 190 15.29 5.28 10.38
CA THR A 190 14.59 5.28 9.08
C THR A 190 13.10 5.53 9.28
N SER A 191 12.56 6.59 8.68
CA SER A 191 11.12 6.87 8.69
C SER A 191 10.42 6.06 7.59
N VAL A 192 9.68 5.03 8.00
CA VAL A 192 8.94 4.12 7.10
C VAL A 192 7.50 3.94 7.57
N ASN A 193 6.63 3.61 6.62
CA ASN A 193 5.27 3.17 6.87
C ASN A 193 5.15 1.69 6.50
N CYS A 194 4.39 0.96 7.32
CA CYS A 194 4.11 -0.46 7.11
C CYS A 194 2.61 -0.71 7.10
N MET A 195 2.19 -1.61 6.20
CA MET A 195 0.81 -2.07 6.11
C MET A 195 0.80 -3.59 6.02
N TYR A 196 0.09 -4.23 6.94
CA TYR A 196 0.04 -5.68 7.09
C TYR A 196 -1.26 -6.27 6.53
N PHE A 197 -1.13 -7.40 5.86
CA PHE A 197 -2.22 -8.22 5.35
C PHE A 197 -1.97 -9.68 5.69
N ARG A 198 -3.01 -10.36 6.15
CA ARG A 198 -3.03 -11.81 6.32
C ARG A 198 -4.00 -12.43 5.34
N ILE A 199 -3.52 -13.36 4.53
CA ILE A 199 -4.28 -13.97 3.46
C ILE A 199 -4.23 -15.49 3.67
N THR A 200 -5.40 -16.12 3.55
CA THR A 200 -5.53 -17.58 3.52
C THR A 200 -5.96 -18.00 2.12
N LEU A 201 -5.32 -19.03 1.58
CA LEU A 201 -5.54 -19.55 0.24
C LEU A 201 -6.23 -20.91 0.30
#